data_AF-A0A060CIE4-F1
#
_entry.id   AF-A0A060CIE4-F1
#
_cell.length_a   1.000
_cell.length_b   1.000
_cell.length_c   1.000
_cell.angle_alpha   90.00
_cell.angle_beta   90.00
_cell.angle_gamma   90.00
#
_symmetry.space_group_name_H-M   'P 1'
#
loop_
_entity.id
_entity.type
_entity.pdbx_description
1 polymer ?
#
loop_
_entity_poly.entity_id
_entity_poly.type
_entity_poly.pdbx_seq_one_letter_code
_entity_poly.pdbx_strand_id
1 'polypeptide(L)'
;QPTAWEDAAGVHMLMRSTRGSVYRTDSTDLGRNWSMAYATALPNNNSGIDLVRTTGGMLALVYNPVAGNWGLVRRSPWPCRPTVAERGRTASISRRRRASSPIRRS
;
A
#
# COMPACT_ATOMS: atom_id res chain seq x y z
N GLN A 1 -11.07 1.62 -3.34
CA GLN A 1 -10.64 2.77 -2.53
C GLN A 1 -9.16 2.98 -2.74
N PRO A 2 -8.76 4.04 -3.44
CA PRO A 2 -7.39 4.52 -3.51
C PRO A 2 -7.09 5.53 -2.38
N THR A 3 -5.82 5.74 -2.08
CA THR A 3 -5.33 6.89 -1.29
C THR A 3 -4.09 7.46 -1.98
N ALA A 4 -3.94 8.79 -2.00
CA ALA A 4 -2.90 9.47 -2.75
C ALA A 4 -2.21 10.55 -1.92
N TRP A 5 -0.95 10.83 -2.25
CA TRP A 5 -0.18 11.93 -1.68
C TRP A 5 0.74 12.53 -2.74
N GLU A 6 1.20 13.75 -2.48
CA GLU A 6 2.15 14.45 -3.33
C GLU A 6 3.48 14.68 -2.61
N ASP A 7 4.58 14.48 -3.32
CA ASP A 7 5.93 14.86 -2.91
C ASP A 7 6.66 15.61 -4.04
N ALA A 8 7.93 15.97 -3.82
CA ALA A 8 8.72 16.74 -4.80
C ALA A 8 8.92 16.04 -6.16
N ALA A 9 8.68 14.72 -6.25
CA ALA A 9 8.76 13.94 -7.48
C ALA A 9 7.41 13.84 -8.21
N GLY A 10 6.31 14.26 -7.60
CA GLY A 10 4.97 14.23 -8.17
C GLY A 10 3.92 13.57 -7.27
N VAL A 11 2.88 13.02 -7.90
CA VAL A 11 1.73 12.43 -7.22
C VAL A 11 1.90 10.91 -7.18
N HIS A 12 1.62 10.33 -6.02
CA HIS A 12 1.72 8.91 -5.78
C HIS A 12 0.38 8.39 -5.26
N MET A 13 0.01 7.17 -5.64
CA MET A 13 -1.24 6.55 -5.22
C MET A 13 -1.03 5.11 -4.77
N LEU A 14 -1.62 4.76 -3.63
CA LEU A 14 -1.78 3.39 -3.16
C LEU A 14 -3.20 2.90 -3.41
N MET A 15 -3.32 1.66 -3.84
CA MET A 15 -4.58 1.01 -4.18
C MET A 15 -4.64 -0.37 -3.56
N ARG A 16 -5.84 -0.76 -3.09
CA ARG A 16 -6.11 -2.16 -2.76
C ARG A 16 -6.18 -3.00 -4.03
N SER A 17 -5.77 -4.25 -3.92
CA SER A 17 -5.86 -5.25 -4.98
C SER A 17 -6.50 -6.52 -4.45
N THR A 18 -7.13 -7.29 -5.34
CA THR A 18 -7.61 -8.65 -5.05
C THR A 18 -6.48 -9.67 -4.95
N ARG A 19 -5.24 -9.26 -5.26
CA ARG A 19 -4.03 -10.10 -5.20
C ARG A 19 -3.36 -10.15 -3.82
N GLY A 20 -4.04 -9.70 -2.76
CA GLY A 20 -3.54 -9.84 -1.39
C GLY A 20 -2.42 -8.86 -1.00
N SER A 21 -2.14 -7.83 -1.81
CA SER A 21 -1.10 -6.82 -1.56
C SER A 21 -1.58 -5.43 -1.94
N VAL A 22 -1.01 -4.40 -1.32
CA VAL A 22 -1.20 -3.00 -1.73
C VAL A 22 -0.39 -2.74 -3.01
N TYR A 23 -1.02 -2.10 -3.98
CA TYR A 23 -0.38 -1.69 -5.23
C TYR A 23 -0.07 -0.20 -5.20
N ARG A 24 1.03 0.19 -5.87
CA ARG A 24 1.45 1.58 -6.01
C ARG A 24 1.54 1.98 -7.47
N THR A 25 1.13 3.20 -7.77
CA THR A 25 1.37 3.88 -9.04
C THR A 25 1.83 5.31 -8.77
N ASP A 26 2.63 5.84 -9.67
CA ASP A 26 3.28 7.14 -9.56
C ASP A 26 3.00 7.95 -10.83
N SER A 27 2.83 9.26 -10.68
CA SER A 27 2.60 10.25 -11.72
C SER A 27 3.55 11.43 -11.52
N THR A 28 4.26 11.82 -12.57
CA THR A 28 5.21 12.95 -12.55
C THR A 28 4.63 14.22 -13.15
N ASP A 29 3.38 14.20 -13.63
CA ASP A 29 2.74 15.27 -14.39
C ASP A 29 1.42 15.75 -13.75
N LEU A 30 1.38 15.71 -12.42
CA LEU A 30 0.25 16.12 -11.57
C LEU A 30 -1.03 15.30 -11.82
N GLY A 31 -0.87 14.00 -12.06
CA GLY A 31 -1.98 13.06 -12.20
C GLY A 31 -2.55 12.94 -13.62
N ARG A 32 -1.88 13.50 -14.64
CA ARG A 32 -2.33 13.39 -16.04
C ARG A 32 -2.01 12.02 -16.62
N ASN A 33 -0.82 11.49 -16.35
CA ASN A 33 -0.41 10.14 -16.72
C ASN A 33 0.08 9.38 -15.49
N TRP A 34 -0.22 8.09 -15.48
CA TRP A 34 0.11 7.18 -14.38
C TRP A 34 0.99 6.04 -14.89
N SER A 35 2.01 5.70 -14.13
CA SER A 35 2.84 4.53 -14.40
C SER A 35 2.08 3.23 -14.11
N MET A 36 2.56 2.13 -14.71
CA MET A 36 1.99 0.81 -14.47
C MET A 36 2.01 0.45 -12.98
N ALA A 37 0.86 0.07 -12.43
CA ALA A 37 0.75 -0.25 -11.01
C ALA A 37 1.56 -1.51 -10.65
N TYR A 38 2.39 -1.43 -9.61
CA TYR A 38 3.23 -2.52 -9.14
C TYR A 38 2.90 -2.91 -7.70
N ALA A 39 3.11 -4.19 -7.37
CA ALA A 39 2.87 -4.73 -6.04
C ALA A 39 3.93 -4.20 -5.05
N THR A 40 3.48 -3.78 -3.87
CA THR A 40 4.37 -3.45 -2.76
C THR A 40 4.56 -4.68 -1.86
N ALA A 41 5.52 -4.60 -0.94
CA ALA A 41 5.71 -5.63 0.09
C ALA A 41 4.65 -5.60 1.21
N LEU A 42 3.64 -4.72 1.10
CA LEU A 42 2.61 -4.55 2.13
C LEU A 42 1.43 -5.48 1.83
N PRO A 43 1.20 -6.53 2.64
CA PRO A 43 0.07 -7.42 2.45
C PRO A 43 -1.24 -6.67 2.74
N ASN A 44 -2.27 -6.94 1.95
CA ASN A 44 -3.62 -6.44 2.20
C ASN A 44 -4.66 -7.40 1.62
N ASN A 45 -5.46 -8.00 2.49
CA ASN A 45 -6.56 -8.92 2.19
C ASN A 45 -7.79 -8.22 1.57
N ASN A 46 -7.58 -7.21 0.73
CA ASN A 46 -8.61 -6.36 0.14
C ASN A 46 -9.39 -5.48 1.15
N SER A 47 -8.91 -5.35 2.39
CA SER A 47 -9.39 -4.35 3.35
C SER A 47 -9.13 -2.91 2.88
N GLY A 48 -9.85 -1.96 3.50
CA GLY A 48 -9.61 -0.54 3.30
C GLY A 48 -8.21 -0.12 3.75
N ILE A 49 -7.68 0.91 3.10
CA ILE A 49 -6.37 1.50 3.42
C ILE A 49 -6.56 3.01 3.54
N ASP A 50 -5.80 3.64 4.43
CA ASP A 50 -5.80 5.09 4.60
C ASP A 50 -4.38 5.62 4.85
N LEU A 51 -4.06 6.79 4.30
CA LEU A 51 -2.73 7.37 4.31
C LEU A 51 -2.80 8.83 4.75
N VAL A 52 -2.02 9.18 5.76
CA VAL A 52 -1.90 10.56 6.26
C VAL A 52 -0.44 11.00 6.26
N ARG A 53 -0.20 12.27 5.88
CA ARG A 53 1.11 12.90 5.98
C ARG A 53 1.23 13.59 7.33
N THR A 54 2.29 13.29 8.08
CA THR A 54 2.60 13.97 9.34
C THR A 54 3.25 15.32 9.09
N THR A 55 3.18 16.22 10.06
CA THR A 55 3.81 17.55 10.00
C THR A 55 5.33 17.49 9.79
N GLY A 56 5.98 16.40 10.21
CA GLY A 56 7.40 16.12 9.97
C GLY A 56 7.73 15.57 8.57
N GLY A 57 6.76 15.49 7.65
CA GLY A 57 6.96 15.01 6.29
C GLY A 57 7.00 13.48 6.15
N MET A 58 6.68 12.73 7.20
CA MET A 58 6.53 11.28 7.12
C MET A 58 5.13 10.91 6.64
N LEU A 59 5.00 9.71 6.06
CA LEU A 59 3.71 9.16 5.65
C LEU A 59 3.35 7.99 6.57
N ALA A 60 2.18 8.08 7.20
CA ALA A 60 1.61 7.04 8.03
C ALA A 60 0.49 6.33 7.25
N LEU A 61 0.69 5.04 6.98
CA LEU A 61 -0.29 4.19 6.32
C LEU A 61 -0.97 3.29 7.35
N VAL A 62 -2.29 3.36 7.40
CA VAL A 62 -3.15 2.41 8.14
C VAL A 62 -3.68 1.38 7.15
N TYR A 63 -3.39 0.11 7.43
CA TYR A 63 -3.82 -1.01 6.60
C TYR A 63 -4.00 -2.29 7.42
N ASN A 64 -4.63 -3.29 6.83
CA ASN A 64 -4.77 -4.62 7.43
C ASN A 64 -3.61 -5.54 6.96
N PRO A 65 -2.64 -5.87 7.83
CA PRO A 65 -1.42 -6.59 7.48
C PRO A 65 -1.65 -8.10 7.45
N VAL A 66 -2.74 -8.55 6.81
CA VAL A 66 -3.12 -9.95 6.67
C VAL A 66 -2.95 -10.33 5.20
N ALA A 67 -2.06 -11.29 4.93
CA ALA A 67 -1.75 -11.77 3.58
C ALA A 67 -2.79 -12.76 3.02
N GLY A 68 -3.77 -13.18 3.83
CA GLY A 68 -4.79 -14.13 3.42
C GLY A 68 -5.90 -13.50 2.58
N ASN A 69 -6.11 -13.99 1.36
CA ASN A 69 -7.32 -13.71 0.60
C ASN A 69 -8.48 -14.43 1.29
N TRP A 70 -9.43 -13.71 1.89
CA TRP A 70 -10.65 -14.30 2.50
C TRP A 70 -11.48 -15.15 1.52
N GLY A 71 -11.14 -15.16 0.22
CA GLY A 71 -11.84 -15.88 -0.85
C GLY A 71 -11.65 -17.39 -0.92
N LEU A 72 -10.84 -18.03 -0.06
CA LEU A 72 -10.76 -19.50 0.02
C LEU A 72 -11.52 -20.10 1.21
N VAL A 73 -12.09 -19.27 2.09
CA VAL A 73 -13.06 -19.78 3.06
C VAL A 73 -14.39 -19.91 2.33
N ARG A 74 -14.71 -21.14 1.91
CA ARG A 74 -16.06 -21.55 1.50
C ARG A 74 -17.05 -20.88 2.46
N ARG A 75 -17.99 -20.09 1.92
CA ARG A 75 -19.10 -19.53 2.70
C ARG A 75 -19.95 -20.70 3.21
N SER A 76 -19.53 -21.31 4.31
CA SER A 76 -20.43 -22.11 5.14
C SER A 76 -21.42 -21.14 5.78
N PRO A 77 -22.73 -21.44 5.81
CA PRO A 77 -23.68 -20.67 6.58
C PRO A 77 -23.21 -20.58 8.03
N TRP A 78 -23.27 -19.37 8.59
CA TRP A 78 -22.75 -18.92 9.89
C TRP A 78 -22.91 -19.91 11.06
N PRO A 79 -22.05 -19.79 12.08
CA PRO A 79 -22.44 -18.95 13.21
C PRO A 79 -21.44 -17.81 13.44
N CYS A 80 -22.00 -16.65 13.78
CA CYS A 80 -21.30 -15.47 14.25
C CYS A 80 -20.35 -15.83 15.41
N ARG A 81 -19.05 -15.64 15.19
CA ARG A 81 -18.05 -15.54 16.26
C ARG A 81 -17.43 -14.15 16.16
N PRO A 82 -17.62 -13.25 17.14
CA PRO A 82 -16.84 -12.02 17.20
C PRO A 82 -15.41 -12.41 17.57
N THR A 83 -14.56 -12.61 16.56
CA THR A 83 -13.12 -12.64 16.80
C THR A 83 -12.70 -11.18 16.78
N VAL A 84 -12.35 -10.64 17.95
CA VAL A 84 -11.75 -9.30 18.06
C VAL A 84 -10.47 -9.32 17.22
N ALA A 85 -10.53 -8.75 16.01
CA ALA A 85 -9.38 -8.53 15.15
C ALA A 85 -8.67 -7.27 15.65
N GLU A 86 -7.83 -7.44 16.66
CA GLU A 86 -6.98 -6.36 17.14
C GLU A 86 -5.87 -6.07 16.11
N ARG A 87 -5.66 -4.78 15.84
CA ARG A 87 -4.47 -4.11 15.25
C ARG A 87 -4.52 -3.84 13.75
N GLY A 88 -5.08 -2.68 13.41
CA GLY A 88 -4.51 -1.87 12.32
C GLY A 88 -3.05 -1.55 12.68
N ARG A 89 -2.13 -1.78 11.74
CA ARG A 89 -0.72 -1.38 11.91
C ARG A 89 -0.49 -0.07 11.16
N THR A 90 0.26 0.82 11.79
CA THR A 90 0.79 2.02 11.15
C THR A 90 2.16 1.69 10.57
N ALA A 91 2.31 1.76 9.26
CA ALA A 91 3.61 1.68 8.60
C ALA A 91 4.09 3.08 8.22
N SER A 92 5.36 3.38 8.53
CA SER A 92 6.04 4.57 8.03
C SER A 92 6.69 4.24 6.68
N ILE A 93 6.20 4.85 5.60
CA ILE A 93 6.82 4.69 4.28
C ILE A 93 7.99 5.66 4.18
N SER A 94 9.19 5.22 4.54
CA SER A 94 10.43 5.96 4.29
C SER A 94 11.05 5.55 2.96
N ARG A 95 11.42 6.51 2.10
CA ARG A 95 12.21 6.23 0.89
C ARG A 95 13.52 5.53 1.30
N ARG A 96 13.70 4.27 0.90
CA ARG A 96 15.06 3.73 0.74
C ARG A 96 15.64 4.44 -0.48
N ARG A 97 16.67 5.27 -0.29
CA ARG A 97 17.49 5.76 -1.41
C ARG A 97 17.96 4.53 -2.18
N ARG A 98 17.59 4.41 -3.46
CA ARG A 98 18.24 3.43 -4.34
C ARG A 98 19.73 3.77 -4.31
N ALA A 99 20.55 2.84 -3.81
CA ALA A 99 21.98 2.92 -4.00
C ALA A 99 22.23 2.84 -5.50
N SER A 100 22.71 3.93 -6.09
CA SER A 100 23.24 3.96 -7.45
C SER A 100 24.53 3.15 -7.46
N SER A 101 24.49 1.94 -8.00
CA SER A 101 25.69 1.16 -8.30
C SER A 101 26.56 1.92 -9.32
N PRO A 102 27.86 2.12 -9.10
CA PRO A 102 28.72 2.72 -10.10
C PRO A 102 28.96 1.71 -11.23
N ILE A 103 28.62 2.11 -12.45
CA ILE A 103 28.99 1.38 -13.67
C ILE A 103 30.52 1.46 -13.79
N ARG A 104 31.19 0.32 -13.60
CA ARG A 104 32.62 0.16 -13.90
C ARG A 104 32.75 0.04 -15.41
N ARG A 105 33.23 1.09 -16.08
CA ARG A 105 33.71 0.98 -17.47
C ARG A 105 35.15 0.47 -17.44
N SER A 106 35.40 -0.62 -18.17
CA SER A 106 36.72 -1.09 -18.59
C SER A 106 37.04 -0.52 -19.96
#